data_AF-F4KUI2-F1
#
_entry.id   AF-F4KUI2-F1
#
_cell.length_a   1.000
_cell.length_b   1.000
_cell.length_c   1.000
_cell.angle_alpha   90.00
_cell.angle_beta   90.00
_cell.angle_gamma   90.00
#
_symmetry.space_group_name_H-M   'P 1'
#
loop_
_entity.id
_entity.type
_entity.pdbx_description
1 polymer ?
#
loop_
_entity_poly.entity_id
_entity_poly.type
_entity_poly.pdbx_seq_one_letter_code
_entity_poly.pdbx_strand_id
1 'polypeptide(L)'
;MHFLFQTPTFEAAEALRSTLPGIVLGAVLGVALVGLLGWGVAAIVGKHLMIRLGLLLLAGLVGLVGAVIGDAVAAYKRPLNKWEQHIARRVFGETLDFSKIKLAFGCHLMNGPKRKMSRTPGNTIFLSQRYSNIQTDDDQYRYEDILIHELTHVWQTQHGVSLFKKVWTALGVVFHKKKPYDYEGEKGLKEKRLQNGHFRDFSTEQQGSIMAHYHCCKYHNINFHFKYRKDCENLEHFARQVRLNEGYHIKNDTILGVGNE
;
A
#
# COMPACT_ATOMS: atom_id res chain seq x y z
N MET A 1 -19.55 26.34 -23.94
CA MET A 1 -20.35 25.33 -23.20
C MET A 1 -19.83 25.25 -21.78
N HIS A 2 -20.54 25.84 -20.82
CA HIS A 2 -20.26 25.73 -19.39
C HIS A 2 -20.87 24.42 -18.87
N PHE A 3 -20.04 23.52 -18.32
CA PHE A 3 -20.54 22.37 -17.55
C PHE A 3 -20.50 22.73 -16.06
N LEU A 4 -21.68 22.95 -15.49
CA LEU A 4 -21.90 23.10 -14.06
C LEU A 4 -21.91 21.71 -13.42
N PHE A 5 -21.01 21.46 -12.47
CA PHE A 5 -21.07 20.30 -11.58
C PHE A 5 -22.12 20.56 -10.50
N GLN A 6 -23.24 19.83 -10.55
CA GLN A 6 -24.15 19.71 -9.42
C GLN A 6 -23.58 18.73 -8.40
N THR A 7 -23.44 19.16 -7.15
CA THR A 7 -23.17 18.28 -6.00
C THR A 7 -24.49 17.70 -5.50
N PRO A 8 -24.63 16.38 -5.31
CA PRO A 8 -25.80 15.83 -4.63
C PRO A 8 -25.65 16.03 -3.13
N THR A 9 -26.63 16.70 -2.52
CA THR A 9 -26.88 16.70 -1.08
C THR A 9 -27.70 15.45 -0.73
N PHE A 10 -27.11 14.43 -0.11
CA PHE A 10 -27.90 13.43 0.62
C PHE A 10 -27.10 12.65 1.69
N GLU A 11 -27.65 12.72 2.91
CA GLU A 11 -27.69 11.75 4.01
C GLU A 11 -26.41 11.20 4.67
N ALA A 12 -25.89 11.98 5.61
CA ALA A 12 -24.96 11.53 6.66
C ALA A 12 -25.55 10.46 7.62
N ALA A 13 -26.88 10.30 7.68
CA ALA A 13 -27.54 9.40 8.62
C ALA A 13 -27.48 7.92 8.20
N GLU A 14 -27.50 7.63 6.89
CA GLU A 14 -27.46 6.26 6.37
C GLU A 14 -26.04 5.68 6.39
N ALA A 15 -25.02 6.53 6.15
CA ALA A 15 -23.61 6.21 6.34
C ALA A 15 -23.26 5.86 7.81
N LEU A 16 -24.00 6.40 8.78
CA LEU A 16 -23.79 6.12 10.20
C LEU A 16 -24.33 4.73 10.61
N ARG A 17 -25.37 4.21 9.93
CA ARG A 17 -25.94 2.88 10.22
C ARG A 17 -25.12 1.73 9.61
N SER A 18 -24.48 1.95 8.47
CA SER A 18 -23.66 0.91 7.80
C SER A 18 -22.26 0.71 8.40
N THR A 19 -21.82 1.63 9.26
CA THR A 19 -20.48 1.64 9.87
C THR A 19 -20.40 0.97 11.25
N LEU A 20 -21.53 0.75 11.92
CA LEU A 20 -21.62 0.12 13.25
C LEU A 20 -21.02 -1.31 13.32
N PRO A 21 -21.28 -2.23 12.38
CA PRO A 21 -20.70 -3.58 12.45
C PRO A 21 -19.17 -3.59 12.30
N GLY A 22 -18.61 -2.69 11.47
CA GLY A 22 -17.16 -2.57 11.26
C GLY A 22 -16.43 -1.93 12.45
N ILE A 23 -17.07 -0.97 13.12
CA ILE A 23 -16.57 -0.35 14.35
C ILE A 23 -16.54 -1.38 15.49
N VAL A 24 -17.56 -2.23 15.61
CA VAL A 24 -17.63 -3.29 16.63
C VAL A 24 -16.58 -4.39 16.36
N LEU A 25 -16.40 -4.80 15.10
CA LEU A 25 -15.40 -5.83 14.74
C LEU A 25 -13.96 -5.33 14.95
N GLY A 26 -13.68 -4.06 14.64
CA GLY A 26 -12.40 -3.41 14.91
C GLY A 26 -12.12 -3.23 16.41
N ALA A 27 -13.16 -2.95 17.21
CA ALA A 27 -13.05 -2.87 18.66
C ALA A 27 -12.77 -4.24 19.31
N VAL A 28 -13.39 -5.32 18.82
CA VAL A 28 -13.20 -6.68 19.36
C VAL A 28 -11.79 -7.23 19.07
N LEU A 29 -11.25 -6.98 17.88
CA LEU A 29 -9.88 -7.42 17.52
C LEU A 29 -8.78 -6.61 18.22
N GLY A 30 -9.02 -5.31 18.49
CA GLY A 30 -8.10 -4.47 19.27
C GLY A 30 -8.00 -4.87 20.74
N VAL A 31 -9.09 -5.37 21.33
CA VAL A 31 -9.15 -5.84 22.73
C VAL A 31 -8.38 -7.15 22.93
N ALA A 32 -8.39 -8.07 21.96
CA ALA A 32 -7.72 -9.37 22.09
C ALA A 32 -6.18 -9.29 22.04
N LEU A 33 -5.62 -8.36 21.27
CA LEU A 33 -4.17 -8.25 21.06
C LEU A 33 -3.42 -7.55 22.20
N VAL A 34 -4.06 -6.61 22.89
CA VAL A 34 -3.44 -5.87 24.01
C VAL A 34 -3.68 -6.55 25.36
N GLY A 35 -4.78 -7.32 25.48
CA GLY A 35 -5.07 -8.12 26.68
C GLY A 35 -4.00 -9.15 27.03
N LEU A 36 -3.24 -9.66 26.04
CA LEU A 36 -2.20 -10.67 26.27
C LEU A 36 -0.84 -10.08 26.69
N LEU A 37 -0.54 -8.82 26.35
CA LEU A 37 0.73 -8.17 26.69
C LEU A 37 0.69 -7.39 28.01
N GLY A 38 -0.50 -7.05 28.51
CA GLY A 38 -0.68 -6.26 29.73
C GLY A 38 -0.48 -7.01 31.06
N TRP A 39 -0.41 -8.34 31.05
CA TRP A 39 -0.39 -9.13 32.29
C TRP A 39 1.01 -9.32 32.90
N GLY A 40 2.09 -9.16 32.12
CA GLY A 40 3.46 -9.43 32.57
C GLY A 40 4.12 -8.32 33.40
N VAL A 41 3.62 -7.08 33.34
CA VAL A 41 4.31 -5.89 33.92
C VAL A 41 3.56 -5.32 35.15
N ALA A 42 2.42 -5.89 35.54
CA ALA A 42 1.55 -5.37 36.60
C ALA A 42 2.03 -5.64 38.05
N ALA A 43 3.26 -6.11 38.26
CA ALA A 43 3.74 -6.54 39.57
C ALA A 43 4.44 -5.47 40.42
N ILE A 44 4.79 -4.29 39.88
CA ILE A 44 5.68 -3.33 40.58
C ILE A 44 5.09 -1.92 40.76
N VAL A 45 4.06 -1.53 40.00
CA VAL A 45 3.41 -0.21 40.13
C VAL A 45 1.90 -0.40 40.24
N GLY A 46 1.27 0.23 41.23
CA GLY A 46 -0.12 0.03 41.64
C GLY A 46 -1.07 -0.38 40.51
N LYS A 47 -1.53 -1.65 40.58
CA LYS A 47 -2.32 -2.38 39.57
C LYS A 47 -3.43 -1.55 38.93
N HIS A 48 -4.12 -0.70 39.69
CA HIS A 48 -5.23 0.13 39.20
C HIS A 48 -4.81 1.33 38.33
N LEU A 49 -3.67 1.96 38.61
CA LEU A 49 -3.18 3.11 37.83
C LEU A 49 -2.69 2.66 36.46
N MET A 50 -1.95 1.53 36.40
CA MET A 50 -1.47 0.95 35.15
C MET A 50 -2.62 0.39 34.29
N ILE A 51 -3.66 -0.20 34.90
CA ILE A 51 -4.87 -0.64 34.17
C ILE A 51 -5.62 0.57 33.58
N ARG A 52 -5.78 1.66 34.34
CA ARG A 52 -6.46 2.88 33.85
C ARG A 52 -5.67 3.58 32.75
N LEU A 53 -4.35 3.69 32.89
CA LEU A 53 -3.46 4.21 31.84
C LEU A 53 -3.49 3.32 30.59
N GLY A 54 -3.44 2.00 30.77
CA GLY A 54 -3.56 1.03 29.67
C GLY A 54 -4.89 1.15 28.92
N LEU A 55 -6.01 1.29 29.64
CA LEU A 55 -7.33 1.48 29.05
C LEU A 55 -7.47 2.83 28.34
N LEU A 56 -6.92 3.92 28.89
CA LEU A 56 -6.93 5.23 28.25
C LEU A 56 -6.09 5.25 26.97
N LEU A 57 -4.91 4.65 26.99
CA LEU A 57 -4.06 4.51 25.79
C LEU A 57 -4.73 3.63 24.73
N LEU A 58 -5.40 2.55 25.14
CA LEU A 58 -6.17 1.69 24.24
C LEU A 58 -7.35 2.45 23.62
N ALA A 59 -8.13 3.17 24.43
CA ALA A 59 -9.27 3.96 23.96
C ALA A 59 -8.81 5.05 22.97
N GLY A 60 -7.68 5.72 23.25
CA GLY A 60 -7.06 6.68 22.34
C GLY A 60 -6.62 6.04 21.01
N LEU A 61 -6.01 4.85 21.07
CA LEU A 61 -5.60 4.11 19.87
C LEU A 61 -6.81 3.67 19.03
N VAL A 62 -7.85 3.12 19.68
CA VAL A 62 -9.09 2.69 19.01
C VAL A 62 -9.81 3.89 18.39
N GLY A 63 -9.88 5.03 19.08
CA GLY A 63 -10.44 6.26 18.55
C GLY A 63 -9.69 6.75 17.31
N LEU A 64 -8.37 6.71 17.32
CA LEU A 64 -7.53 7.08 16.17
C LEU A 64 -7.74 6.14 14.98
N VAL A 65 -7.77 4.82 15.23
CA VAL A 65 -8.03 3.81 14.19
C VAL A 65 -9.43 4.00 13.60
N GLY A 66 -10.44 4.22 14.44
CA GLY A 66 -11.81 4.52 14.02
C GLY A 66 -11.88 5.77 13.14
N ALA A 67 -11.17 6.84 13.50
CA ALA A 67 -11.10 8.05 12.70
C ALA A 67 -10.45 7.81 11.33
N VAL A 68 -9.33 7.09 11.28
CA VAL A 68 -8.65 6.74 10.02
C VAL A 68 -9.55 5.91 9.11
N ILE A 69 -10.27 4.93 9.68
CA ILE A 69 -11.22 4.11 8.93
C ILE A 69 -12.39 4.97 8.44
N GLY A 70 -12.96 5.82 9.30
CA GLY A 70 -14.05 6.73 8.93
C GLY A 70 -13.68 7.66 7.77
N ASP A 71 -12.52 8.31 7.85
CA ASP A 71 -11.98 9.17 6.77
C ASP A 71 -11.75 8.36 5.48
N ALA A 72 -11.16 7.17 5.59
CA ALA A 72 -10.97 6.28 4.45
C ALA A 72 -12.29 5.79 3.83
N VAL A 73 -13.33 5.54 4.64
CA VAL A 73 -14.67 5.13 4.17
C VAL A 73 -15.35 6.29 3.45
N ALA A 74 -15.33 7.49 4.03
CA ALA A 74 -15.94 8.70 3.49
C ALA A 74 -15.25 9.24 2.23
N ALA A 75 -13.98 8.89 2.01
CA ALA A 75 -13.25 9.31 0.81
C ALA A 75 -13.93 8.80 -0.48
N TYR A 76 -14.10 9.71 -1.45
CA TYR A 76 -14.54 9.35 -2.79
C TYR A 76 -13.52 8.41 -3.46
N LYS A 77 -14.01 7.27 -3.91
CA LYS A 77 -13.21 6.20 -4.54
C LYS A 77 -13.73 5.93 -5.93
N ARG A 78 -12.82 5.85 -6.90
CA ARG A 78 -13.14 5.45 -8.26
C ARG A 78 -12.32 4.22 -8.68
N PRO A 79 -12.79 3.42 -9.65
CA PRO A 79 -11.91 2.44 -10.30
C PRO A 79 -10.76 3.13 -11.03
N LEU A 80 -9.75 2.35 -11.41
CA LEU A 80 -8.72 2.82 -12.33
C LEU A 80 -9.33 3.14 -13.70
N ASN A 81 -8.96 4.27 -14.28
CA ASN A 81 -9.36 4.62 -15.64
C ASN A 81 -8.58 3.78 -16.68
N LYS A 82 -8.95 3.89 -17.96
CA LYS A 82 -8.34 3.08 -19.04
C LYS A 82 -6.83 3.30 -19.17
N TRP A 83 -6.37 4.53 -18.97
CA TRP A 83 -4.95 4.88 -19.08
C TRP A 83 -4.15 4.34 -17.89
N GLU A 84 -4.66 4.47 -16.66
CA GLU A 84 -4.06 3.89 -15.45
C GLU A 84 -3.97 2.36 -15.55
N GLN A 85 -5.02 1.71 -16.06
CA GLN A 85 -5.01 0.27 -16.32
C GLN A 85 -3.99 -0.10 -17.41
N HIS A 86 -3.87 0.70 -18.47
CA HIS A 86 -2.87 0.46 -19.51
C HIS A 86 -1.45 0.52 -18.94
N ILE A 87 -1.12 1.54 -18.14
CA ILE A 87 0.16 1.66 -17.44
C ILE A 87 0.43 0.44 -16.57
N ALA A 88 -0.56 0.05 -15.77
CA ALA A 88 -0.46 -1.11 -14.89
C ALA A 88 -0.20 -2.41 -15.68
N ARG A 89 -0.92 -2.66 -16.78
CA ARG A 89 -0.73 -3.86 -17.61
C ARG A 89 0.66 -3.95 -18.23
N ARG A 90 1.30 -2.83 -18.57
CA ARG A 90 2.69 -2.83 -19.06
C ARG A 90 3.68 -3.42 -18.05
N VAL A 91 3.38 -3.27 -16.75
CA VAL A 91 4.28 -3.67 -15.65
C VAL A 91 3.88 -5.00 -15.04
N PHE A 92 2.60 -5.17 -14.72
CA PHE A 92 2.06 -6.34 -14.00
C PHE A 92 1.44 -7.39 -14.93
N GLY A 93 1.29 -7.10 -16.22
CA GLY A 93 0.54 -7.96 -17.14
C GLY A 93 -0.91 -8.14 -16.67
N GLU A 94 -1.35 -9.40 -16.63
CA GLU A 94 -2.69 -9.81 -16.19
C GLU A 94 -2.73 -10.29 -14.73
N THR A 95 -1.65 -10.11 -13.97
CA THR A 95 -1.57 -10.60 -12.58
C THR A 95 -2.41 -9.78 -11.59
N LEU A 96 -2.94 -8.63 -12.01
CA LEU A 96 -3.82 -7.79 -11.19
C LEU A 96 -5.28 -7.96 -11.57
N ASP A 97 -6.11 -8.24 -10.58
CA ASP A 97 -7.56 -8.11 -10.69
C ASP A 97 -7.96 -6.64 -10.55
N PHE A 98 -8.04 -5.96 -11.70
CA PHE A 98 -8.40 -4.54 -11.79
C PHE A 98 -9.79 -4.21 -11.25
N SER A 99 -10.72 -5.17 -11.20
CA SER A 99 -12.09 -4.94 -10.73
C SER A 99 -12.14 -4.59 -9.25
N LYS A 100 -11.17 -5.10 -8.47
CA LYS A 100 -11.04 -4.88 -7.03
C LYS A 100 -10.33 -3.58 -6.68
N ILE A 101 -9.62 -2.97 -7.63
CA ILE A 101 -8.75 -1.81 -7.37
C ILE A 101 -9.58 -0.54 -7.30
N LYS A 102 -9.36 0.25 -6.24
CA LYS A 102 -9.96 1.56 -6.05
C LYS A 102 -8.87 2.61 -5.85
N LEU A 103 -9.12 3.82 -6.33
CA LEU A 103 -8.24 4.97 -6.24
C LEU A 103 -8.98 6.14 -5.60
N ALA A 104 -8.35 6.78 -4.62
CA ALA A 104 -8.80 7.99 -3.95
C ALA A 104 -7.64 8.98 -3.83
N PHE A 105 -7.96 10.27 -3.69
CA PHE A 105 -6.97 11.35 -3.52
C PHE A 105 -7.28 12.13 -2.25
N GLY A 106 -6.24 12.63 -1.57
CA GLY A 106 -6.38 13.71 -0.59
C GLY A 106 -7.11 13.36 0.72
N CYS A 107 -7.24 12.07 1.02
CA CYS A 107 -7.76 11.53 2.27
C CYS A 107 -6.92 12.04 3.45
N HIS A 108 -7.55 12.70 4.42
CA HIS A 108 -6.84 13.58 5.37
C HIS A 108 -5.91 12.80 6.31
N LEU A 109 -6.42 11.72 6.90
CA LEU A 109 -5.69 10.87 7.83
C LEU A 109 -4.87 9.81 7.11
N MET A 110 -5.37 9.29 5.98
CA MET A 110 -4.64 8.28 5.21
C MET A 110 -3.41 8.86 4.50
N ASN A 111 -3.50 10.08 3.97
CA ASN A 111 -2.36 10.74 3.30
C ASN A 111 -1.45 11.52 4.28
N GLY A 112 -1.75 11.46 5.58
CA GLY A 112 -0.94 12.04 6.65
C GLY A 112 -0.87 13.58 6.62
N PRO A 113 0.03 14.17 7.42
CA PRO A 113 0.15 15.62 7.53
C PRO A 113 0.34 16.29 6.15
N LYS A 114 -0.42 17.35 5.90
CA LYS A 114 -0.45 18.10 4.62
C LYS A 114 -0.84 17.25 3.39
N ARG A 115 -1.42 16.05 3.58
CA ARG A 115 -1.86 15.13 2.51
C ARG A 115 -0.76 14.75 1.52
N LYS A 116 0.48 14.60 2.02
CA LYS A 116 1.67 14.40 1.19
C LYS A 116 2.05 12.94 0.95
N MET A 117 1.57 12.01 1.78
CA MET A 117 1.92 10.59 1.71
C MET A 117 0.91 9.83 0.85
N SER A 118 1.35 8.82 0.13
CA SER A 118 0.46 7.83 -0.49
C SER A 118 0.47 6.55 0.35
N ARG A 119 -0.66 5.84 0.40
CA ARG A 119 -0.81 4.57 1.14
C ARG A 119 -1.79 3.65 0.45
N THR A 120 -1.53 2.35 0.51
CA THR A 120 -2.38 1.32 -0.11
C THR A 120 -2.74 0.19 0.87
N PRO A 121 -3.74 0.39 1.74
CA PRO A 121 -4.32 -0.70 2.51
C PRO A 121 -5.20 -1.59 1.60
N GLY A 122 -4.82 -2.85 1.46
CA GLY A 122 -5.58 -3.83 0.68
C GLY A 122 -5.55 -3.50 -0.83
N ASN A 123 -6.73 -3.38 -1.44
CA ASN A 123 -6.90 -3.04 -2.87
C ASN A 123 -7.26 -1.56 -3.12
N THR A 124 -7.22 -0.71 -2.10
CA THR A 124 -7.54 0.72 -2.24
C THR A 124 -6.28 1.56 -2.12
N ILE A 125 -5.98 2.32 -3.16
CA ILE A 125 -4.86 3.26 -3.21
C ILE A 125 -5.38 4.65 -2.80
N PHE A 126 -4.75 5.23 -1.78
CA PHE A 126 -4.96 6.61 -1.39
C PHE A 126 -3.74 7.43 -1.80
N LEU A 127 -3.83 8.13 -2.92
CA LEU A 127 -2.75 8.98 -3.42
C LEU A 127 -2.73 10.34 -2.70
N SER A 128 -1.51 10.82 -2.50
CA SER A 128 -1.23 12.19 -2.08
C SER A 128 -1.96 13.21 -2.97
N GLN A 129 -2.46 14.30 -2.36
CA GLN A 129 -3.18 15.36 -3.09
C GLN A 129 -2.32 15.98 -4.20
N ARG A 130 -0.98 15.94 -4.09
CA ARG A 130 -0.05 16.47 -5.09
C ARG A 130 -0.24 15.84 -6.48
N TYR A 131 -0.86 14.67 -6.55
CA TYR A 131 -1.09 13.91 -7.78
C TYR A 131 -2.49 14.09 -8.36
N SER A 132 -3.33 14.94 -7.75
CA SER A 132 -4.72 15.13 -8.20
C SER A 132 -4.83 16.03 -9.44
N ASN A 133 -3.75 16.72 -9.81
CA ASN A 133 -3.75 17.67 -10.92
C ASN A 133 -2.43 17.52 -11.71
N ILE A 134 -2.52 16.92 -12.89
CA ILE A 134 -1.39 16.70 -13.80
C ILE A 134 -1.41 17.84 -14.83
N GLN A 135 -0.36 18.67 -14.84
CA GLN A 135 -0.27 19.83 -15.74
C GLN A 135 0.91 19.73 -16.72
N THR A 136 1.92 18.95 -16.39
CA THR A 136 3.15 18.80 -17.18
C THR A 136 3.46 17.32 -17.41
N ASP A 137 4.30 17.03 -18.40
CA ASP A 137 4.84 15.68 -18.62
C ASP A 137 5.58 15.16 -17.38
N ASP A 138 6.30 16.04 -16.69
CA ASP A 138 7.00 15.74 -15.44
C ASP A 138 6.03 15.33 -14.32
N ASP A 139 4.88 15.99 -14.22
CA ASP A 139 3.82 15.62 -13.27
C ASP A 139 3.23 14.25 -13.64
N GLN A 140 3.04 14.00 -14.94
CA GLN A 140 2.55 12.73 -15.43
C GLN A 140 3.52 11.59 -15.09
N TYR A 141 4.82 11.75 -15.37
CA TYR A 141 5.82 10.74 -15.01
C TYR A 141 5.86 10.44 -13.51
N ARG A 142 5.83 11.48 -12.67
CA ARG A 142 5.77 11.29 -11.20
C ARG A 142 4.49 10.62 -10.75
N TYR A 143 3.38 10.88 -11.43
CA TYR A 143 2.11 10.21 -11.19
C TYR A 143 2.19 8.72 -11.58
N GLU A 144 2.73 8.40 -12.75
CA GLU A 144 2.86 7.02 -13.22
C GLU A 144 3.75 6.20 -12.29
N ASP A 145 4.91 6.75 -11.87
CA ASP A 145 5.84 6.05 -10.95
C ASP A 145 5.22 5.78 -9.59
N ILE A 146 4.53 6.76 -8.98
CA ILE A 146 3.86 6.53 -7.70
C ILE A 146 2.70 5.55 -7.86
N LEU A 147 1.97 5.60 -8.99
CA LEU A 147 0.89 4.67 -9.26
C LEU A 147 1.42 3.23 -9.32
N ILE A 148 2.54 3.00 -10.01
CA ILE A 148 3.18 1.69 -10.09
C ILE A 148 3.69 1.23 -8.71
N HIS A 149 4.27 2.13 -7.91
CA HIS A 149 4.66 1.81 -6.52
C HIS A 149 3.46 1.31 -5.72
N GLU A 150 2.37 2.08 -5.71
CA GLU A 150 1.17 1.73 -4.95
C GLU A 150 0.47 0.47 -5.49
N LEU A 151 0.45 0.28 -6.82
CA LEU A 151 -0.06 -0.96 -7.43
C LEU A 151 0.77 -2.18 -7.08
N THR A 152 2.06 -2.02 -6.79
CA THR A 152 2.88 -3.11 -6.25
C THR A 152 2.35 -3.57 -4.89
N HIS A 153 1.87 -2.64 -4.06
CA HIS A 153 1.20 -3.02 -2.82
C HIS A 153 -0.15 -3.69 -3.06
N VAL A 154 -0.93 -3.27 -4.04
CA VAL A 154 -2.15 -3.99 -4.44
C VAL A 154 -1.81 -5.41 -4.88
N TRP A 155 -0.82 -5.57 -5.76
CA TRP A 155 -0.33 -6.85 -6.24
C TRP A 155 0.08 -7.76 -5.08
N GLN A 156 0.88 -7.26 -4.14
CA GLN A 156 1.24 -7.95 -2.90
C GLN A 156 0.00 -8.44 -2.14
N THR A 157 -1.02 -7.59 -1.98
CA THR A 157 -2.27 -7.99 -1.31
C THR A 157 -3.00 -9.10 -2.06
N GLN A 158 -3.10 -8.99 -3.39
CA GLN A 158 -3.80 -9.99 -4.20
C GLN A 158 -3.07 -11.34 -4.23
N HIS A 159 -1.76 -11.35 -3.97
CA HIS A 159 -0.92 -12.56 -3.93
C HIS A 159 -0.57 -13.00 -2.50
N GLY A 160 -1.43 -12.69 -1.52
CA GLY A 160 -1.36 -13.27 -0.18
C GLY A 160 -0.36 -12.61 0.78
N VAL A 161 0.21 -11.44 0.46
CA VAL A 161 0.98 -10.67 1.44
C VAL A 161 0.04 -10.11 2.50
N SER A 162 0.18 -10.63 3.72
CA SER A 162 -0.65 -10.19 4.83
C SER A 162 -0.44 -8.71 5.15
N LEU A 163 -1.53 -8.04 5.54
CA LEU A 163 -1.48 -6.65 6.03
C LEU A 163 -0.53 -6.53 7.23
N PHE A 164 -0.48 -7.55 8.10
CA PHE A 164 0.44 -7.61 9.22
C PHE A 164 1.92 -7.52 8.78
N LYS A 165 2.32 -8.24 7.73
CA LYS A 165 3.69 -8.18 7.19
C LYS A 165 4.03 -6.77 6.69
N LYS A 166 3.08 -6.10 6.02
CA LYS A 166 3.26 -4.72 5.55
C LYS A 166 3.39 -3.74 6.71
N VAL A 167 2.52 -3.84 7.71
CA VAL A 167 2.57 -3.00 8.93
C VAL A 167 3.85 -3.23 9.70
N TRP A 168 4.28 -4.48 9.92
CA TRP A 168 5.53 -4.78 10.61
C TRP A 168 6.75 -4.25 9.87
N THR A 169 6.76 -4.33 8.54
CA THR A 169 7.84 -3.76 7.72
C THR A 169 7.88 -2.24 7.87
N ALA A 170 6.73 -1.57 7.80
CA ALA A 170 6.63 -0.12 8.01
C ALA A 170 7.04 0.31 9.43
N LEU A 171 6.70 -0.47 10.45
CA LEU A 171 7.13 -0.23 11.83
C LEU A 171 8.63 -0.47 12.02
N GLY A 172 9.17 -1.56 11.47
CA GLY A 172 10.60 -1.88 11.55
C GLY A 172 11.48 -0.78 10.94
N VAL A 173 10.99 -0.12 9.89
CA VAL A 173 11.62 1.07 9.31
C VAL A 173 11.67 2.24 10.28
N VAL A 174 10.58 2.51 11.00
CA VAL A 174 10.49 3.57 12.02
C VAL A 174 11.44 3.28 13.19
N PHE A 175 11.52 2.02 13.63
CA PHE A 175 12.33 1.63 14.79
C PHE A 175 13.82 1.47 14.48
N HIS A 176 14.20 0.96 13.30
CA HIS A 176 15.59 0.61 12.99
C HIS A 176 16.33 1.61 12.09
N LYS A 177 15.72 2.76 11.74
CA LYS A 177 16.29 3.78 10.83
C LYS A 177 16.80 3.23 9.49
N LYS A 178 16.43 2.00 9.11
CA LYS A 178 16.74 1.45 7.79
C LYS A 178 15.97 2.26 6.77
N LYS A 179 16.64 2.72 5.71
CA LYS A 179 15.98 3.44 4.62
C LYS A 179 14.99 2.48 3.94
N PRO A 180 13.67 2.67 4.07
CA PRO A 180 12.67 1.70 3.62
C PRO A 180 12.74 1.42 2.12
N TYR A 181 13.17 2.43 1.37
CA TYR A 181 13.24 2.43 -0.09
C TYR A 181 14.63 2.09 -0.64
N ASP A 182 15.64 1.97 0.21
CA ASP A 182 17.03 1.75 -0.23
C ASP A 182 17.29 0.25 -0.37
N TYR A 183 17.34 -0.21 -1.61
CA TYR A 183 17.79 -1.56 -1.99
C TYR A 183 19.21 -1.53 -2.57
N GLU A 184 19.99 -0.48 -2.28
CA GLU A 184 21.35 -0.23 -2.78
C GLU A 184 21.43 0.03 -4.30
N GLY A 185 20.29 0.33 -4.93
CA GLY A 185 20.21 0.66 -6.35
C GLY A 185 20.69 -0.49 -7.24
N GLU A 186 21.35 -0.16 -8.34
CA GLU A 186 21.81 -1.13 -9.33
C GLU A 186 22.81 -2.16 -8.76
N LYS A 187 23.66 -1.72 -7.83
CA LYS A 187 24.63 -2.60 -7.16
C LYS A 187 23.90 -3.69 -6.37
N GLY A 188 22.92 -3.31 -5.54
CA GLY A 188 22.15 -4.27 -4.75
C GLY A 188 21.32 -5.21 -5.59
N LEU A 189 20.72 -4.74 -6.70
CA LEU A 189 20.01 -5.62 -7.64
C LEU A 189 20.95 -6.64 -8.27
N LYS A 190 22.12 -6.19 -8.75
CA LYS A 190 23.13 -7.08 -9.35
C LYS A 190 23.63 -8.12 -8.37
N GLU A 191 24.00 -7.72 -7.15
CA GLU A 191 24.44 -8.65 -6.11
C GLU A 191 23.35 -9.66 -5.75
N LYS A 192 22.10 -9.19 -5.60
CA LYS A 192 20.97 -10.07 -5.31
C LYS A 192 20.73 -11.08 -6.43
N ARG A 193 20.81 -10.64 -7.69
CA ARG A 193 20.69 -11.52 -8.87
C ARG A 193 21.82 -12.55 -8.94
N LEU A 194 23.07 -12.14 -8.69
CA LEU A 194 24.23 -13.05 -8.64
C LEU A 194 24.09 -14.13 -7.55
N GLN A 195 23.33 -13.84 -6.50
CA GLN A 195 23.02 -14.78 -5.43
C GLN A 195 21.75 -15.62 -5.70
N ASN A 196 21.21 -15.61 -6.92
CA ASN A 196 19.92 -16.22 -7.27
C ASN A 196 18.76 -15.75 -6.38
N GLY A 197 18.81 -14.50 -5.92
CA GLY A 197 17.76 -13.92 -5.09
C GLY A 197 16.48 -13.68 -5.88
N HIS A 198 15.37 -13.62 -5.14
CA HIS A 198 14.03 -13.42 -5.68
C HIS A 198 13.47 -12.04 -5.32
N PHE A 199 12.48 -11.57 -6.07
CA PHE A 199 11.77 -10.32 -5.79
C PHE A 199 11.18 -10.28 -4.36
N ARG A 200 10.69 -11.43 -3.88
CA ARG A 200 10.16 -11.60 -2.50
C ARG A 200 11.19 -11.36 -1.39
N ASP A 201 12.49 -11.40 -1.70
CA ASP A 201 13.55 -11.23 -0.71
C ASP A 201 13.81 -9.77 -0.37
N PHE A 202 13.29 -8.85 -1.18
CA PHE A 202 13.24 -7.44 -0.87
C PHE A 202 12.10 -7.13 0.11
N SER A 203 12.24 -6.08 0.89
CA SER A 203 11.14 -5.56 1.72
C SER A 203 9.96 -5.13 0.85
N THR A 204 8.76 -5.02 1.43
CA THR A 204 7.56 -4.63 0.66
C THR A 204 7.67 -3.24 0.03
N GLU A 205 8.40 -2.32 0.68
CA GLU A 205 8.66 -0.96 0.17
C GLU A 205 9.78 -0.92 -0.87
N GLN A 206 10.81 -1.77 -0.72
CA GLN A 206 11.85 -1.95 -1.73
C GLN A 206 11.25 -2.54 -3.01
N GLN A 207 10.35 -3.53 -2.89
CA GLN A 207 9.59 -4.09 -4.01
C GLN A 207 8.84 -3.00 -4.78
N GLY A 208 8.09 -2.13 -4.09
CA GLY A 208 7.40 -0.99 -4.72
C GLY A 208 8.36 -0.04 -5.46
N SER A 209 9.50 0.27 -4.82
CA SER A 209 10.53 1.13 -5.40
C SER A 209 11.17 0.50 -6.65
N ILE A 210 11.44 -0.81 -6.64
CA ILE A 210 12.00 -1.54 -7.78
C ILE A 210 11.05 -1.48 -8.97
N MET A 211 9.74 -1.70 -8.77
CA MET A 211 8.76 -1.67 -9.86
C MET A 211 8.58 -0.25 -10.42
N ALA A 212 8.57 0.78 -9.57
CA ALA A 212 8.52 2.18 -10.01
C ALA A 212 9.78 2.57 -10.80
N HIS A 213 10.97 2.19 -10.32
CA HIS A 213 12.21 2.46 -11.05
C HIS A 213 12.30 1.67 -12.36
N TYR A 214 11.80 0.44 -12.42
CA TYR A 214 11.66 -0.32 -13.68
C TYR A 214 10.77 0.42 -14.68
N HIS A 215 9.61 0.89 -14.24
CA HIS A 215 8.68 1.67 -15.07
C HIS A 215 9.35 2.94 -15.60
N CYS A 216 9.95 3.74 -14.71
CA CYS A 216 10.68 4.94 -15.09
C CYS A 216 11.81 4.64 -16.09
N CYS A 217 12.59 3.57 -15.87
CA CYS A 217 13.71 3.21 -16.75
C CYS A 217 13.25 2.82 -18.17
N LYS A 218 12.09 2.15 -18.29
CA LYS A 218 11.58 1.64 -19.56
C LYS A 218 10.71 2.62 -20.34
N TYR A 219 9.94 3.47 -19.66
CA TYR A 219 8.84 4.21 -20.29
C TYR A 219 8.97 5.73 -20.20
N HIS A 220 9.90 6.26 -19.40
CA HIS A 220 10.11 7.71 -19.30
C HIS A 220 11.23 8.18 -20.23
N ASN A 221 11.14 9.44 -20.68
CA ASN A 221 12.16 10.04 -21.52
C ASN A 221 13.46 10.33 -20.74
N ILE A 222 14.59 10.34 -21.45
CA ILE A 222 15.99 10.31 -20.98
C ILE A 222 16.34 11.47 -20.03
N ASN A 223 15.58 12.56 -20.07
CA ASN A 223 15.84 13.77 -19.29
C ASN A 223 15.36 13.70 -17.83
N PHE A 224 14.56 12.70 -17.44
CA PHE A 224 13.85 12.75 -16.16
C PHE A 224 14.62 12.17 -14.96
N HIS A 225 15.45 11.14 -15.15
CA HIS A 225 16.23 10.56 -14.04
C HIS A 225 17.59 9.98 -14.48
N PHE A 226 18.65 10.78 -14.29
CA PHE A 226 20.06 10.43 -14.59
C PHE A 226 20.58 9.16 -13.89
N LYS A 227 19.90 8.64 -12.85
CA LYS A 227 20.42 7.57 -11.98
C LYS A 227 20.34 6.16 -12.59
N TYR A 228 19.44 5.91 -13.55
CA TYR A 228 19.20 4.57 -14.12
C TYR A 228 19.58 4.47 -15.61
N ARG A 229 20.53 5.32 -16.04
CA ARG A 229 20.74 5.70 -17.45
C ARG A 229 21.38 4.68 -18.39
N LYS A 230 21.80 3.50 -17.93
CA LYS A 230 22.66 2.65 -18.78
C LYS A 230 22.21 1.22 -18.98
N ASP A 231 21.39 0.68 -18.09
CA ASP A 231 20.80 -0.62 -18.29
C ASP A 231 19.62 -0.81 -17.34
N CYS A 232 18.49 -1.28 -17.85
CA CYS A 232 17.36 -1.68 -17.01
C CYS A 232 17.39 -3.19 -16.73
N GLU A 233 18.42 -3.94 -17.16
CA GLU A 233 18.44 -5.41 -17.13
C GLU A 233 18.14 -5.97 -15.74
N ASN A 234 18.77 -5.45 -14.69
CA ASN A 234 18.55 -5.97 -13.34
C ASN A 234 17.18 -5.59 -12.79
N LEU A 235 16.67 -4.39 -13.08
CA LEU A 235 15.30 -3.99 -12.77
C LEU A 235 14.28 -4.90 -13.50
N GLU A 236 14.52 -5.15 -14.78
CA GLU A 236 13.69 -6.00 -15.63
C GLU A 236 13.71 -7.45 -15.15
N HIS A 237 14.87 -7.97 -14.72
CA HIS A 237 14.98 -9.32 -14.17
C HIS A 237 14.01 -9.54 -13.00
N PHE A 238 13.97 -8.61 -12.05
CA PHE A 238 13.05 -8.72 -10.90
C PHE A 238 11.60 -8.38 -11.26
N ALA A 239 11.36 -7.40 -12.14
CA ALA A 239 10.01 -7.07 -12.61
C ALA A 239 9.36 -8.23 -13.40
N ARG A 240 10.16 -9.02 -14.14
CA ARG A 240 9.67 -10.21 -14.84
C ARG A 240 9.14 -11.27 -13.88
N GLN A 241 9.72 -11.42 -12.69
CA GLN A 241 9.22 -12.35 -11.66
C GLN A 241 7.78 -11.98 -11.26
N VAL A 242 7.49 -10.68 -11.10
CA VAL A 242 6.12 -10.19 -10.82
C VAL A 242 5.18 -10.51 -11.98
N ARG A 243 5.58 -10.21 -13.22
CA ARG A 243 4.73 -10.42 -14.41
C ARG A 243 4.45 -11.89 -14.71
N LEU A 244 5.39 -12.78 -14.40
CA LEU A 244 5.23 -14.22 -14.55
C LEU A 244 4.58 -14.89 -13.33
N ASN A 245 4.30 -14.11 -12.27
CA ASN A 245 3.94 -14.61 -10.94
C ASN A 245 4.99 -15.59 -10.34
N GLU A 246 6.20 -15.58 -10.89
CA GLU A 246 7.33 -16.34 -10.39
C GLU A 246 7.85 -15.69 -9.09
N GLY A 247 8.25 -16.51 -8.13
CA GLY A 247 8.74 -15.98 -6.87
C GLY A 247 7.64 -15.42 -5.94
N TYR A 248 6.35 -15.79 -6.12
CA TYR A 248 5.33 -15.65 -5.07
C TYR A 248 4.55 -16.92 -4.70
N HIS A 249 4.82 -18.07 -5.34
CA HIS A 249 4.34 -19.38 -4.88
C HIS A 249 4.65 -19.58 -3.39
N ILE A 250 3.60 -19.53 -2.56
CA ILE A 250 3.61 -20.00 -1.19
C ILE A 250 3.60 -21.53 -1.32
N LYS A 251 4.59 -22.23 -0.75
CA LYS A 251 4.53 -23.70 -0.63
C LYS A 251 3.29 -24.03 0.20
N ASN A 252 2.20 -24.38 -0.49
CA ASN A 252 0.87 -24.86 -0.10
C ASN A 252 -0.28 -24.31 -0.98
N ASP A 253 0.00 -23.52 -2.03
CA ASP A 253 -0.99 -23.30 -3.11
C ASP A 253 -1.05 -24.53 -4.02
N THR A 254 -1.77 -25.55 -3.57
CA THR A 254 -2.47 -26.41 -4.52
C THR A 254 -3.53 -25.54 -5.18
N ILE A 255 -3.28 -25.07 -6.41
CA ILE A 255 -4.39 -24.78 -7.31
C ILE A 255 -4.95 -26.14 -7.74
N LEU A 256 -5.75 -26.73 -6.87
CA LEU A 256 -6.72 -27.74 -7.25
C LEU A 256 -7.95 -26.98 -7.75
N GLY A 257 -8.28 -27.12 -9.04
CA GLY A 257 -9.62 -26.79 -9.53
C GLY A 257 -9.75 -25.74 -10.63
N VAL A 258 -8.87 -25.71 -11.63
CA VAL A 258 -9.26 -25.17 -12.95
C VAL A 258 -9.06 -26.25 -14.02
N GLY A 259 -10.02 -27.20 -13.99
CA GLY A 259 -10.57 -27.94 -15.13
C GLY A 259 -9.66 -28.85 -15.94
N ASN A 260 -9.64 -30.14 -15.58
CA ASN A 260 -9.81 -31.22 -16.55
C ASN A 260 -11.01 -32.04 -16.09
N GLU A 261 -12.19 -31.66 -16.57
CA GLU A 261 -13.38 -32.47 -16.83
C GLU A 261 -14.45 -31.58 -17.50
#